data_AF-A0A9P0TAV3-F1
#
_entry.id   AF-A0A9P0TAV3-F1
#
_cell.length_a   1.000
_cell.length_b   1.000
_cell.length_c   1.000
_cell.angle_alpha   90.00
_cell.angle_beta   90.00
_cell.angle_gamma   90.00
#
_symmetry.space_group_name_H-M   'P 1'
#
loop_
_entity.id
_entity.type
_entity.pdbx_description
1 polymer ?
#
loop_
_entity_poly.entity_id
_entity_poly.type
_entity_poly.pdbx_seq_one_letter_code
_entity_poly.pdbx_strand_id
1 'polypeptide(L)' 'MARNAEKAMTTLARWRAAQVQEAGGQRERRPYLASECNDLPQAEKWRLQIVREIAKKVAQIQNGKWCNLY' A
#
# COMPACT_ATOMS: atom_id res chain seq x y z
N MET A 1 -19.87 14.80 -13.02
CA MET A 1 -18.75 13.83 -13.10
C MET A 1 -18.77 12.97 -11.85
N ALA A 2 -18.88 11.65 -11.99
CA ALA A 2 -18.85 10.73 -10.83
C ALA A 2 -17.49 10.77 -10.13
N ARG A 3 -17.50 10.74 -8.79
CA ARG A 3 -16.31 10.80 -7.92
C ARG A 3 -15.46 9.54 -8.13
N ASN A 4 -14.13 9.62 -7.96
CA ASN A 4 -13.22 8.48 -8.25
C ASN A 4 -13.63 7.17 -7.52
N ALA A 5 -14.17 7.29 -6.31
CA ALA A 5 -14.71 6.17 -5.54
C ALA A 5 -15.89 5.47 -6.25
N GLU A 6 -16.79 6.24 -6.87
CA GLU A 6 -17.96 5.71 -7.57
C GLU A 6 -17.53 4.96 -8.85
N LYS A 7 -16.54 5.50 -9.57
CA LYS A 7 -15.95 4.83 -10.74
C LYS A 7 -15.25 3.51 -10.37
N ALA A 8 -14.58 3.48 -9.21
CA ALA A 8 -13.93 2.29 -8.67
C ALA A 8 -14.91 1.20 -8.18
N MET A 9 -16.18 1.55 -7.90
CA MET A 9 -17.20 0.60 -7.43
C MET A 9 -18.07 0.00 -8.54
N THR A 10 -17.88 0.41 -9.79
CA THR A 10 -18.61 -0.14 -10.94
C THR A 10 -18.37 -1.65 -11.10
N THR A 11 -19.35 -2.35 -11.69
CA THR A 11 -19.26 -3.79 -11.99
C THR A 11 -18.05 -4.11 -12.85
N LEU A 12 -17.73 -3.24 -13.82
CA LEU A 12 -16.56 -3.39 -14.69
C LEU A 12 -15.24 -3.26 -13.92
N ALA A 13 -15.12 -2.28 -13.02
CA ALA A 13 -13.92 -2.10 -12.19
C ALA A 13 -13.70 -3.30 -11.26
N ARG A 14 -14.77 -3.83 -10.67
CA ARG A 14 -14.72 -5.05 -9.85
C ARG A 14 -14.32 -6.29 -10.65
N TRP A 15 -14.88 -6.47 -11.85
CA TRP A 15 -14.51 -7.59 -12.74
C TRP A 15 -13.05 -7.52 -13.18
N ARG A 16 -12.55 -6.33 -13.54
CA ARG A 16 -11.13 -6.12 -13.86
C ARG A 16 -10.23 -6.42 -12.67
N ALA A 17 -10.60 -6.02 -11.47
CA ALA A 17 -9.84 -6.32 -10.25
C ALA A 17 -9.79 -7.83 -9.96
N ALA A 18 -10.89 -8.56 -10.16
CA ALA A 18 -10.95 -10.01 -10.04
C ALA A 18 -10.05 -10.72 -11.06
N GLN A 19 -10.07 -10.30 -12.33
CA GLN A 19 -9.18 -10.83 -13.36
C GLN A 19 -7.69 -10.62 -13.03
N VAL A 20 -7.33 -9.48 -12.45
CA VAL A 20 -5.95 -9.19 -12.03
C VAL A 20 -5.54 -10.03 -10.82
N GLN A 21 -6.47 -10.31 -9.90
CA GLN A 21 -6.22 -11.23 -8.79
C GLN A 21 -6.02 -12.68 -9.28
N GLU A 22 -6.86 -13.16 -10.20
CA GLU A 22 -6.75 -14.47 -10.84
C GLU A 22 -5.43 -14.62 -11.64
N ALA A 23 -4.98 -13.55 -12.30
CA ALA A 23 -3.73 -13.52 -13.06
C ALA A 23 -2.45 -13.49 -12.21
N GLY A 24 -2.53 -13.81 -10.91
CA GLY A 24 -1.37 -13.87 -10.01
C GLY A 24 -1.04 -12.56 -9.28
N GLY A 25 -1.93 -11.57 -9.34
CA GLY A 25 -1.81 -10.31 -8.61
C GLY A 25 -2.13 -10.43 -7.12
N GLN A 26 -1.59 -11.43 -6.41
CA GLN A 26 -1.66 -11.38 -4.95
C GLN A 26 -0.83 -10.20 -4.46
N ARG A 27 -1.41 -9.39 -3.57
CA ARG A 27 -0.67 -8.40 -2.79
C ARG A 27 0.26 -9.17 -1.85
N GLU A 28 1.41 -9.53 -2.37
CA GLU A 28 2.46 -10.20 -1.61
C GLU A 28 2.71 -9.37 -0.35
N ARG A 29 2.55 -10.01 0.81
CA ARG A 29 2.72 -9.37 2.11
C ARG A 29 4.16 -9.58 2.53
N ARG A 30 4.81 -8.54 3.05
CA ARG A 30 6.16 -8.68 3.60
C ARG A 30 6.19 -9.79 4.66
N PRO A 31 7.18 -10.71 4.61
CA PRO A 31 7.44 -11.65 5.70
C PRO A 31 7.61 -10.94 7.06
N TYR A 32 7.24 -11.61 8.14
CA TYR A 32 7.41 -11.04 9.49
C TYR A 32 8.89 -11.07 9.89
N LEU A 33 9.59 -12.16 9.56
CA LEU A 33 11.01 -12.33 9.83
C LEU A 33 11.83 -11.92 8.62
N ALA A 34 12.81 -11.04 8.84
CA ALA A 34 13.74 -10.63 7.78
C ALA A 34 14.59 -11.81 7.26
N SER A 35 14.87 -12.78 8.12
CA SER A 35 15.64 -13.99 7.80
C SER A 35 14.94 -14.94 6.82
N GLU A 36 13.63 -14.79 6.60
CA GLU A 36 12.89 -15.58 5.61
C GLU A 36 13.05 -15.04 4.18
N CYS A 37 13.60 -13.83 4.03
CA CYS A 37 13.85 -13.21 2.73
C CYS A 37 15.25 -13.58 2.21
N ASN A 38 15.32 -14.63 1.39
CA ASN A 38 16.59 -15.11 0.80
C ASN A 38 16.95 -14.42 -0.52
N ASP A 39 16.02 -13.65 -1.11
CA ASP A 39 16.21 -12.98 -2.39
C ASP A 39 16.50 -11.48 -2.22
N LEU A 40 17.62 -11.03 -2.80
CA LEU A 40 18.00 -9.61 -2.83
C LEU A 40 16.94 -8.68 -3.46
N PRO A 41 16.34 -8.99 -4.64
CA PRO A 41 15.33 -8.10 -5.23
C PRO A 41 14.06 -7.99 -4.40
N GLN A 42 13.68 -9.05 -3.67
CA GLN A 42 12.55 -9.00 -2.74
C GLN A 42 12.88 -8.13 -1.52
N ALA A 43 14.09 -8.24 -0.97
CA ALA A 43 14.53 -7.41 0.14
C ALA A 43 14.46 -5.91 -0.19
N GLU A 44 14.86 -5.51 -1.40
CA GLU A 44 14.76 -4.11 -1.86
C GLU A 44 13.31 -3.64 -1.99
N LYS A 45 12.43 -4.47 -2.57
CA LYS A 45 10.99 -4.21 -2.64
C LYS A 45 10.41 -3.95 -1.25
N TRP A 46 10.75 -4.81 -0.28
CA TRP A 46 10.30 -4.69 1.09
C TRP A 46 10.85 -3.44 1.79
N ARG A 47 12.13 -3.10 1.57
CA ARG A 47 12.76 -1.88 2.09
C ARG A 47 12.03 -0.63 1.63
N LEU A 48 11.75 -0.52 0.33
CA LEU A 48 11.02 0.63 -0.23
C LEU A 48 9.61 0.75 0.36
N GLN A 49 8.94 -0.37 0.59
CA GLN A 49 7.64 -0.35 1.27
C GLN A 49 7.75 0.19 2.71
N ILE A 50 8.77 -0.19 3.49
CA ILE A 50 9.01 0.36 4.86
C ILE A 50 9.15 1.87 4.80
N VAL A 51 10.05 2.34 3.93
CA VAL A 51 10.37 3.78 3.84
C VAL A 51 9.13 4.59 3.49
N ARG A 52 8.29 4.10 2.57
CA ARG A 52 7.03 4.76 2.20
C ARG A 52 6.03 4.80 3.35
N GLU A 53 5.92 3.72 4.12
CA GLU A 53 5.03 3.68 5.29
C GLU A 53 5.49 4.63 6.39
N ILE A 54 6.81 4.68 6.66
CA ILE A 54 7.41 5.63 7.61
C ILE A 54 7.17 7.06 7.15
N ALA A 55 7.47 7.40 5.90
CA ALA A 55 7.28 8.74 5.38
C ALA A 55 5.83 9.22 5.50
N LYS A 56 4.85 8.34 5.24
CA LYS A 56 3.43 8.65 5.46
C LYS A 56 3.11 8.93 6.93
N LYS A 57 3.61 8.11 7.85
CA LYS A 57 3.39 8.31 9.29
C LYS A 57 4.08 9.59 9.80
N VAL A 58 5.30 9.88 9.33
CA VAL A 58 6.01 11.13 9.64
C VAL A 58 5.22 12.33 9.13
N ALA A 59 4.72 12.29 7.89
CA ALA A 59 3.88 13.34 7.35
C ALA A 59 2.55 13.48 8.14
N GLN A 60 1.95 12.38 8.60
CA GLN A 60 0.77 12.43 9.47
C GLN A 60 1.07 13.07 10.84
N ILE A 61 2.26 12.85 11.41
CA ILE A 61 2.67 13.49 12.66
C ILE A 61 2.89 14.99 12.45
N GLN A 62 3.58 15.36 11.38
CA GLN A 62 3.88 16.76 11.05
C GLN A 62 2.63 17.56 10.67
N ASN A 63 1.72 16.95 9.91
CA ASN A 63 0.45 17.57 9.50
C ASN A 63 -0.66 17.39 10.55
N GLY A 64 -0.46 16.48 11.49
CA GLY A 64 -1.33 16.28 12.63
C GLY A 64 -1.23 17.52 13.52
N LYS A 65 -2.39 18.14 13.79
CA LYS A 65 -2.53 19.26 14.73
C LYS A 65 -2.20 18.83 16.16
N TRP A 66 -0.93 18.54 16.44
CA TRP A 66 -0.40 18.46 17.80
C TRP A 66 0.02 19.87 18.29
N CYS A 67 0.04 20.86 17.40
CA CYS A 67 0.44 22.25 17.68
C CYS A 67 -0.75 23.24 17.80
N ASN A 68 -1.97 22.78 18.11
CA ASN A 68 -3.11 23.68 18.46
C ASN A 68 -3.54 23.51 19.94
N LEU A 69 -2.61 23.08 20.80
CA LEU A 69 -2.78 23.03 22.25
C LEU A 69 -1.64 23.80 22.91
N TYR A 70 -1.53 25.08 22.55
CA TYR A 70 -1.14 26.20 23.40
C TYR A 70 -1.79 27.46 22.84
#